data_AF-A0A356E686-F1
#
_entry.id   AF-A0A356E686-F1
#
_cell.length_a   1.000
_cell.length_b   1.000
_cell.length_c   1.000
_cell.angle_alpha   90.00
_cell.angle_beta   90.00
_cell.angle_gamma   90.00
#
_symmetry.space_group_name_H-M   'P 1'
#
loop_
_entity.id
_entity.type
_entity.pdbx_description
1 polymer ?
#
loop_
_entity_poly.entity_id
_entity_poly.type
_entity_poly.pdbx_seq_one_letter_code
_entity_poly.pdbx_strand_id
1 'polypeptide(L)'
;MLFDILYLIGLTTVGITGALAAGREKMDIFGVIVIAEITAFGGGSVRDMLLGHYPLAWVENPDHFLIIACAALLTVVIAPLIKLFSHYFRTI
;
A
#
# COMPACT_ATOMS: atom_id res chain seq x y z
N MET A 1 6.82 13.78 -14.69
CA MET A 1 5.51 13.32 -15.21
C MET A 1 5.45 11.80 -15.35
N LEU A 2 6.15 11.17 -16.32
CA LEU A 2 6.07 9.71 -16.47
C LEU A 2 6.66 8.94 -15.27
N PHE A 3 7.84 9.33 -14.79
CA PHE A 3 8.49 8.68 -13.65
C PHE A 3 7.66 8.79 -12.37
N ASP A 4 7.02 9.93 -12.12
CA ASP A 4 6.19 10.15 -10.93
C ASP A 4 4.94 9.26 -10.96
N ILE A 5 4.31 9.10 -12.13
CA ILE A 5 3.16 8.20 -12.30
C ILE A 5 3.58 6.74 -12.05
N LEU A 6 4.69 6.30 -12.65
CA LEU A 6 5.21 4.95 -12.45
C LEU A 6 5.59 4.70 -10.99
N TYR A 7 6.18 5.70 -10.34
CA TYR A 7 6.48 5.68 -8.92
C TYR A 7 5.22 5.50 -8.08
N LEU A 8 4.18 6.31 -8.32
CA LEU A 8 2.90 6.23 -7.60
C LEU A 8 2.22 4.86 -7.79
N ILE A 9 2.22 4.34 -9.02
CA ILE A 9 1.64 3.01 -9.33
C ILE A 9 2.39 1.92 -8.56
N GLY A 10 3.72 1.93 -8.61
CA GLY A 10 4.54 0.95 -7.91
C GLY A 10 4.32 1.01 -6.40
N LEU A 11 4.37 2.22 -5.84
CA LEU A 11 4.18 2.48 -4.42
C LEU A 11 2.81 2.01 -3.92
N THR A 12 1.75 2.33 -4.67
CA THR A 12 0.38 1.89 -4.35
C THR A 12 0.24 0.36 -4.44
N THR A 13 0.82 -0.26 -5.47
CA THR A 13 0.78 -1.73 -5.64
C THR A 13 1.46 -2.46 -4.47
N VAL A 14 2.60 -1.94 -4.02
CA VAL A 14 3.33 -2.46 -2.87
C VAL A 14 2.54 -2.27 -1.58
N GLY A 15 1.94 -1.08 -1.38
CA GLY A 15 1.07 -0.79 -0.23
C GLY A 15 -0.15 -1.71 -0.14
N ILE A 16 -0.82 -1.97 -1.27
CA ILE A 16 -1.95 -2.92 -1.37
C ILE A 16 -1.51 -4.32 -0.93
N THR A 17 -0.31 -4.75 -1.31
CA THR A 17 0.23 -6.06 -0.92
C THR A 17 0.44 -6.14 0.61
N GLY A 18 0.99 -5.08 1.21
CA GLY A 18 1.09 -4.95 2.67
C GLY A 18 -0.27 -4.95 3.36
N ALA A 19 -1.25 -4.23 2.82
CA ALA A 19 -2.60 -4.18 3.36
C ALA A 19 -3.29 -5.55 3.34
N LEU A 20 -3.14 -6.30 2.24
CA LEU A 20 -3.66 -7.67 2.14
C LEU A 20 -2.98 -8.63 3.13
N ALA A 21 -1.66 -8.48 3.34
CA ALA A 21 -0.93 -9.29 4.31
C ALA A 21 -1.42 -9.00 5.74
N ALA A 22 -1.52 -7.73 6.13
CA ALA A 22 -2.05 -7.33 7.44
C ALA A 22 -3.51 -7.78 7.65
N GLY A 23 -4.35 -7.69 6.61
CA GLY A 23 -5.73 -8.16 6.66
C GLY A 23 -5.85 -9.69 6.84
N ARG A 24 -4.88 -10.48 6.34
CA ARG A 24 -4.84 -11.94 6.57
C ARG A 24 -4.53 -12.28 8.03
N GLU A 25 -3.70 -11.47 8.67
CA GLU A 25 -3.39 -11.58 10.10
C GLU A 25 -4.47 -10.98 11.01
N LYS A 26 -5.63 -10.60 10.43
CA LYS A 26 -6.79 -10.05 11.16
C LYS A 26 -6.44 -8.80 11.99
N MET A 27 -5.51 -8.00 11.51
CA MET A 27 -5.19 -6.70 12.11
C MET A 27 -6.38 -5.74 11.98
N ASP A 28 -6.47 -4.79 12.90
CA ASP A 28 -7.43 -3.70 12.82
C ASP A 28 -7.07 -2.72 11.69
N ILE A 29 -8.00 -1.82 11.36
CA ILE A 29 -7.82 -0.87 10.24
C ILE A 29 -6.56 -0.02 10.43
N PHE A 30 -6.29 0.40 11.66
CA PHE A 30 -5.08 1.15 11.96
C PHE A 30 -3.82 0.33 11.68
N GLY A 31 -3.75 -0.91 12.17
CA GLY A 31 -2.65 -1.82 11.89
C GLY A 31 -2.47 -2.09 10.39
N VAL A 32 -3.56 -2.26 9.65
CA VAL A 32 -3.51 -2.45 8.19
C VAL A 32 -2.90 -1.24 7.47
N ILE A 33 -3.33 -0.03 7.82
CA ILE A 33 -2.76 1.20 7.25
C ILE A 33 -1.28 1.27 7.58
N VAL A 34 -0.89 1.10 8.85
CA VAL A 34 0.52 1.17 9.27
C VAL A 34 1.39 0.17 8.50
N ILE A 35 0.95 -1.08 8.34
CA ILE A 35 1.71 -2.08 7.58
C ILE A 35 1.76 -1.73 6.09
N ALA A 36 0.68 -1.21 5.51
CA ALA A 36 0.67 -0.76 4.12
C ALA A 36 1.69 0.37 3.89
N GLU A 37 1.74 1.36 4.78
CA GLU A 37 2.67 2.49 4.72
C GLU A 37 4.13 2.04 4.87
N ILE A 38 4.42 1.19 5.87
CA ILE A 38 5.76 0.65 6.09
C ILE A 38 6.22 -0.16 4.88
N THR A 39 5.31 -0.93 4.27
CA THR A 39 5.65 -1.75 3.10
C THR A 39 5.91 -0.87 1.88
N ALA A 40 5.09 0.15 1.65
CA ALA A 40 5.22 1.07 0.52
C ALA A 40 6.46 1.96 0.63
N PHE A 41 6.63 2.64 1.76
CA PHE A 41 7.71 3.62 1.95
C PHE A 41 9.00 3.04 2.51
N GLY A 42 8.97 1.88 3.18
CA GLY A 42 10.12 1.33 3.89
C GLY A 42 11.33 1.10 2.98
N GLY A 43 11.13 0.44 1.84
CA GLY A 43 12.21 0.18 0.88
C GLY A 43 12.82 1.45 0.28
N GLY A 44 11.96 2.40 -0.13
CA GLY A 44 12.38 3.70 -0.65
C GLY A 44 13.11 4.53 0.40
N SER A 45 12.60 4.55 1.63
CA SER A 45 13.22 5.25 2.75
C SER A 45 14.60 4.70 3.08
N VAL A 46 14.75 3.37 3.15
CA VAL A 46 16.05 2.73 3.38
C VAL A 46 17.03 3.07 2.26
N ARG A 47 16.60 3.00 0.99
CA ARG A 47 17.42 3.39 -0.16
C ARG A 47 17.89 4.85 -0.04
N ASP A 48 16.96 5.77 0.24
CA ASP A 48 17.24 7.21 0.28
C ASP A 48 18.17 7.54 1.47
N MET A 49 17.98 6.91 2.64
CA MET A 49 18.88 7.02 3.79
C MET A 49 20.30 6.53 3.48
N LEU A 50 20.43 5.38 2.82
CA LEU A 50 21.74 4.80 2.45
C LEU A 50 22.48 5.65 1.43
N LEU A 51 21.76 6.33 0.54
CA LEU A 51 22.31 7.24 -0.46
C LEU A 51 22.50 8.68 0.07
N GLY A 52 22.06 8.97 1.29
CA GLY A 52 22.13 10.31 1.88
C GLY A 52 21.16 11.32 1.26
N HIS A 53 20.09 10.86 0.60
CA HIS A 53 19.05 11.70 0.04
C HIS A 53 18.03 12.07 1.13
N TYR A 54 18.11 13.32 1.61
CA TYR A 54 17.15 13.91 2.55
C TYR A 54 16.57 15.21 1.98
N PRO A 55 15.31 15.56 2.29
CA PRO A 55 14.34 14.77 3.08
C PRO A 55 13.88 13.50 2.34
N LEU A 56 13.33 12.53 3.08
CA LEU A 56 12.81 11.30 2.46
C LEU A 56 11.64 11.63 1.53
N ALA A 57 11.46 10.86 0.45
CA ALA A 57 10.45 11.13 -0.58
C ALA A 57 9.02 11.36 -0.03
N TRP A 58 8.64 10.63 1.01
CA TRP A 58 7.31 10.73 1.65
C TRP A 58 7.19 11.89 2.65
N VAL A 59 8.32 12.45 3.10
CA VAL A 59 8.37 13.68 3.91
C VAL A 59 8.28 14.91 3.00
N GLU A 60 8.93 14.84 1.85
CA GLU A 60 8.86 15.89 0.83
C GLU A 60 7.45 15.98 0.22
N ASN A 61 6.82 14.83 -0.02
CA ASN A 61 5.51 14.73 -0.66
C ASN A 61 4.52 13.94 0.24
N PRO A 62 3.92 14.60 1.27
CA PRO A 62 3.05 13.94 2.25
C PRO A 62 1.69 13.51 1.67
N ASP A 63 1.33 14.00 0.48
CA ASP A 63 0.15 13.58 -0.26
C ASP A 63 0.16 12.08 -0.63
N HIS A 64 1.35 11.51 -0.86
CA HIS A 64 1.53 10.09 -1.17
C HIS A 64 1.07 9.20 -0.01
N PHE A 65 1.27 9.65 1.23
CA PHE A 65 0.82 8.94 2.43
C PHE A 65 -0.72 8.79 2.43
N LEU A 66 -1.44 9.87 2.13
CA LEU A 66 -2.91 9.81 2.06
C LEU A 66 -3.39 8.88 0.94
N ILE A 67 -2.69 8.84 -0.19
CA ILE A 67 -3.04 7.95 -1.32
C ILE A 67 -2.92 6.48 -0.91
N ILE A 68 -1.83 6.11 -0.23
CA ILE A 68 -1.59 4.73 0.21
C ILE A 68 -2.57 4.34 1.32
N ALA A 69 -2.80 5.20 2.31
CA ALA A 69 -3.80 4.97 3.34
C ALA A 69 -5.20 4.74 2.74
N CYS A 70 -5.60 5.55 1.76
CA CYS A 70 -6.86 5.36 1.02
C CYS A 70 -6.88 4.03 0.26
N ALA A 71 -5.79 3.69 -0.43
CA ALA A 71 -5.68 2.43 -1.16
C ALA A 71 -5.73 1.21 -0.24
N ALA A 72 -5.09 1.28 0.93
CA ALA A 72 -5.13 0.24 1.96
C ALA A 72 -6.54 0.04 2.51
N LEU A 73 -7.25 1.14 2.82
CA LEU A 73 -8.65 1.11 3.25
C LEU A 73 -9.56 0.47 2.19
N LEU A 74 -9.44 0.92 0.94
CA LEU A 74 -10.19 0.34 -0.18
C LEU A 74 -9.89 -1.15 -0.35
N THR A 75 -8.64 -1.56 -0.17
CA THR A 75 -8.22 -2.96 -0.25
C THR A 75 -8.91 -3.81 0.82
N VAL A 76 -9.02 -3.33 2.06
CA VAL A 76 -9.72 -4.04 3.15
C VAL A 76 -11.20 -4.19 2.83
N VAL A 77 -11.84 -3.17 2.26
CA VAL A 77 -13.28 -3.21 1.91
C VAL A 77 -13.55 -4.13 0.70
N ILE A 78 -12.66 -4.13 -0.28
CA ILE A 78 -12.83 -4.87 -1.54
C ILE A 78 -12.41 -6.35 -1.40
N ALA A 79 -11.42 -6.67 -0.56
CA ALA A 79 -10.90 -8.03 -0.43
C ALA A 79 -11.97 -9.10 -0.08
N PRO A 80 -12.94 -8.84 0.83
CA PRO A 80 -14.06 -9.75 1.07
C PRO A 80 -14.98 -9.93 -0.15
N LEU A 81 -15.23 -8.85 -0.91
CA LEU A 81 -16.10 -8.86 -2.09
C LEU A 81 -15.50 -9.73 -3.22
N ILE A 82 -14.19 -9.66 -3.42
CA ILE A 82 -13.47 -10.48 -4.40
C ILE A 82 -13.55 -11.97 -4.02
N LYS A 83 -13.40 -12.31 -2.73
CA LYS A 83 -13.54 -13.69 -2.27
C LYS A 83 -14.94 -14.23 -2.54
N LEU A 84 -15.97 -13.42 -2.35
CA LEU A 84 -17.36 -13.79 -2.65
C LEU A 84 -17.56 -14.09 -4.14
N PHE A 85 -17.04 -13.23 -5.02
CA PHE A 85 -17.15 -13.41 -6.47
C PHE A 85 -16.37 -14.64 -6.96
N SER A 86 -15.20 -14.91 -6.37
CA SER A 86 -14.40 -16.10 -6.73
C SER A 86 -15.09 -17.42 -6.40
N HIS A 87 -15.95 -17.44 -5.37
CA HIS A 87 -16.73 -18.63 -5.02
C HIS A 87 -17.84 -18.88 -6.05
N TYR A 88 -18.49 -17.82 -6.54
CA TYR A 88 -19.53 -17.90 -7.56
C TYR A 88 -19.00 -18.43 -8.90
N PHE A 89 -17.84 -17.95 -9.35
CA PHE A 89 -17.24 -18.39 -10.62
C PHE A 89 -16.72 -19.84 -10.58
N ARG A 90 -16.36 -20.37 -9.41
CA ARG A 90 -15.94 -21.78 -9.24
C ARG A 90 -17.08 -22.80 -9.28
N THR A 91 -18.33 -22.33 -9.27
CA THR A 91 -19.53 -23.18 -9.21
C THR A 91 -20.21 -23.32 -10.58
N ILE A 92 -19.71 -22.61 -11.60
CA ILE A 92 -20.09 -22.74 -13.02
C ILE A 92 -19.01 -23.59 -13.71
#